data_AF-A0A7Y3FQJ9-F1
#
_entry.id   AF-A0A7Y3FQJ9-F1
#
_cell.length_a   1.000
_cell.length_b   1.000
_cell.length_c   1.000
_cell.angle_alpha   90.00
_cell.angle_beta   90.00
_cell.angle_gamma   90.00
#
_symmetry.space_group_name_H-M   'P 1'
#
loop_
_entity.id
_entity.type
_entity.pdbx_description
1 polymer ?
#
loop_
_entity_poly.entity_id
_entity_poly.type
_entity_poly.pdbx_seq_one_letter_code
_entity_poly.pdbx_strand_id
1 'polypeptide(L)'
;FKSINKLEKIPVYFNFIIIGLIAVGFAFLWPFFGMLLLVVNLKLYAFAALVLLLCGIGIFWQLKKKNLKKVFYFTVVFYISAVALIIPLNNFESKTEGQESLSNLKSQALAEGYEVYALETVSPEFIWYFGDKIPSISTLDSIKNYTGSRFGLLSKTLSAQERSLLSKKFTLDSIGVYDLNHRAPEASGHRSRLRNNFYLLTKK
;
A
#
# COMPACT_ATOMS: atom_id res chain seq x y z
N PHE A 1 -36.09 -26.38 2.57
CA PHE A 1 -35.28 -27.49 2.02
C PHE A 1 -35.99 -28.85 1.93
N LYS A 2 -37.27 -28.99 2.30
CA LYS A 2 -37.99 -30.28 2.25
C LYS A 2 -38.47 -30.67 0.83
N SER A 3 -38.42 -29.76 -0.16
CA SER A 3 -38.90 -29.97 -1.53
C SER A 3 -37.82 -29.99 -2.63
N ILE A 4 -36.53 -29.96 -2.28
CA ILE A 4 -35.44 -29.89 -3.28
C ILE A 4 -35.04 -31.29 -3.75
N ASN A 5 -34.96 -31.47 -5.07
CA ASN A 5 -34.56 -32.70 -5.74
C ASN A 5 -33.18 -33.18 -5.26
N LYS A 6 -32.98 -34.51 -5.21
CA LYS A 6 -31.71 -35.10 -4.73
C LYS A 6 -30.50 -34.64 -5.56
N LEU A 7 -30.70 -34.39 -6.85
CA LEU A 7 -29.66 -33.92 -7.78
C LEU A 7 -29.22 -32.47 -7.51
N GLU A 8 -30.13 -31.60 -7.07
CA GLU A 8 -29.83 -30.20 -6.75
C GLU A 8 -29.11 -30.05 -5.39
N LYS A 9 -29.23 -31.04 -4.50
CA LYS A 9 -28.53 -31.02 -3.20
C LYS A 9 -27.03 -31.27 -3.36
N ILE A 10 -26.62 -32.09 -4.32
CA ILE A 10 -25.22 -32.46 -4.51
C ILE A 10 -24.31 -31.22 -4.70
N PRO A 11 -24.57 -30.30 -5.64
CA PRO A 11 -23.71 -29.12 -5.84
C PRO A 11 -23.70 -28.18 -4.63
N VAL A 12 -24.83 -28.05 -3.92
CA VAL A 12 -24.94 -27.21 -2.72
C VAL A 12 -24.06 -27.74 -1.59
N TYR A 13 -24.11 -29.03 -1.31
CA TYR A 13 -23.27 -29.64 -0.29
C TYR A 13 -21.79 -29.59 -0.68
N PHE A 14 -21.49 -29.81 -1.96
CA PHE A 14 -20.12 -29.73 -2.48
C PHE A 14 -19.50 -28.34 -2.28
N ASN A 15 -20.25 -27.27 -2.56
CA ASN A 15 -19.80 -25.90 -2.32
C ASN A 15 -19.44 -25.67 -0.84
N PHE A 16 -20.32 -26.03 0.10
CA PHE A 16 -20.05 -25.84 1.52
C PHE A 16 -18.90 -26.71 2.04
N ILE A 17 -18.71 -27.92 1.50
CA ILE A 17 -17.56 -28.77 1.82
C ILE A 17 -16.27 -28.09 1.38
N ILE A 18 -16.21 -27.55 0.16
CA ILE A 18 -15.03 -26.80 -0.33
C ILE A 18 -14.72 -25.62 0.58
N ILE A 19 -15.73 -24.82 0.94
CA ILE A 19 -15.53 -23.66 1.82
C ILE A 19 -14.99 -24.10 3.19
N GLY A 20 -15.57 -25.16 3.77
CA GLY A 20 -15.07 -25.73 5.01
C GLY A 20 -13.62 -26.22 4.91
N LEU A 21 -13.26 -26.87 3.79
CA LEU A 21 -11.89 -27.33 3.53
C LEU A 21 -10.92 -26.16 3.38
N ILE A 22 -11.31 -25.08 2.70
CA ILE A 22 -10.48 -23.87 2.57
C ILE A 22 -10.23 -23.25 3.95
N ALA A 23 -11.29 -23.13 4.77
CA ALA A 23 -11.19 -22.55 6.12
C ALA A 23 -10.26 -23.35 7.04
N VAL A 24 -10.38 -24.68 7.02
CA VAL A 24 -9.51 -25.59 7.78
C VAL A 24 -8.10 -25.58 7.20
N GLY A 25 -7.97 -25.66 5.88
CA GLY A 25 -6.69 -25.66 5.16
C GLY A 25 -5.87 -24.40 5.46
N PHE A 26 -6.51 -23.23 5.51
CA PHE A 26 -5.84 -21.97 5.89
C PHE A 26 -5.16 -22.07 7.26
N ALA A 27 -5.83 -22.69 8.25
CA ALA A 27 -5.28 -22.81 9.60
C ALA A 27 -4.06 -23.76 9.68
N PHE A 28 -4.00 -24.80 8.84
CA PHE A 28 -2.93 -25.80 8.86
C PHE A 28 -1.78 -25.50 7.89
N LEU A 29 -2.06 -24.85 6.75
CA LEU A 29 -1.05 -24.54 5.73
C LEU A 29 -0.24 -23.28 6.08
N TRP A 30 -0.42 -22.72 7.27
CA TRP A 30 0.27 -21.50 7.68
C TRP A 30 1.80 -21.53 7.59
N PRO A 31 2.51 -22.61 7.94
CA PRO A 31 3.98 -22.60 7.90
C PRO A 31 4.49 -22.43 6.47
N PHE A 32 3.71 -22.90 5.49
CA PHE A 32 4.00 -22.75 4.07
C PHE A 32 3.74 -21.31 3.59
N PHE A 33 2.64 -20.69 4.03
CA PHE A 33 2.32 -19.31 3.71
C PHE A 33 3.19 -18.29 4.46
N GLY A 34 3.59 -18.57 5.71
CA GLY A 34 4.44 -17.69 6.51
C GLY A 34 5.83 -17.49 5.91
N MET A 35 6.38 -18.55 5.30
CA MET A 35 7.65 -18.49 4.56
C MET A 35 7.52 -17.71 3.24
N LEU A 36 6.34 -17.71 2.62
CA LEU A 36 6.07 -17.04 1.34
C LEU A 36 5.62 -15.57 1.50
N LEU A 37 4.87 -15.25 2.56
CA LEU A 37 4.19 -13.96 2.77
C LEU A 37 4.91 -13.02 3.74
N LEU A 38 6.08 -13.40 4.29
CA LEU A 38 6.83 -12.59 5.27
C LEU A 38 5.89 -11.99 6.33
N VAL A 39 5.02 -12.81 6.92
CA VAL A 39 3.91 -12.33 7.76
C VAL A 39 4.47 -11.62 9.00
N VAL A 40 4.36 -10.28 9.02
CA VAL A 40 4.95 -9.42 10.05
C VAL A 40 4.18 -9.46 11.38
N ASN A 41 2.96 -10.02 11.41
CA ASN A 41 2.13 -10.06 12.61
C ASN A 41 1.59 -11.46 12.94
N LEU A 42 2.45 -12.27 13.57
CA LEU A 42 2.13 -13.65 13.98
C LEU A 42 0.92 -13.75 14.91
N LYS A 43 0.68 -12.74 15.76
CA LYS A 43 -0.47 -12.70 16.69
C LYS A 43 -1.80 -12.57 15.93
N LEU A 44 -1.87 -11.60 15.00
CA LEU A 44 -3.05 -11.41 14.16
C LEU A 44 -3.29 -12.65 13.29
N TYR A 45 -2.20 -13.27 12.80
CA TYR A 45 -2.30 -14.48 12.01
C TYR A 45 -2.91 -15.64 12.81
N ALA A 46 -2.36 -15.91 14.00
CA ALA A 46 -2.85 -16.98 14.87
C ALA A 46 -4.33 -16.77 15.23
N PHE A 47 -4.74 -15.52 15.46
CA PHE A 47 -6.14 -15.17 15.69
C PHE A 47 -7.00 -15.44 14.46
N ALA A 48 -6.57 -15.03 13.27
CA ALA A 48 -7.28 -15.29 12.02
C ALA A 48 -7.42 -16.80 11.75
N ALA A 49 -6.34 -17.56 11.90
CA ALA A 49 -6.34 -19.01 11.74
C ALA A 49 -7.32 -19.70 12.70
N LEU A 50 -7.36 -19.28 13.97
CA LEU A 50 -8.30 -19.81 14.95
C LEU A 50 -9.76 -19.52 14.58
N VAL A 51 -10.07 -18.28 14.20
CA VAL A 51 -11.43 -17.88 13.81
C VAL A 51 -11.90 -18.66 12.59
N LEU A 52 -11.06 -18.78 11.56
CA LEU A 52 -11.40 -19.52 10.33
C LEU A 52 -11.51 -21.03 10.59
N LEU A 53 -10.67 -21.59 11.46
CA LEU A 53 -10.77 -22.99 11.87
C LEU A 53 -12.11 -23.27 12.57
N LEU A 54 -12.53 -22.41 13.50
CA LEU A 54 -13.83 -22.52 14.17
C LEU A 54 -15.00 -22.44 13.18
N CYS A 55 -14.90 -21.56 12.18
CA CYS A 55 -15.89 -21.47 11.11
C CYS A 55 -15.95 -22.77 10.27
N GLY A 56 -14.79 -23.31 9.87
CA GLY A 56 -14.69 -24.56 9.12
C GLY A 56 -15.27 -25.76 9.88
N ILE A 57 -14.92 -25.91 11.16
CA ILE A 57 -15.49 -26.94 12.05
C ILE A 57 -17.01 -26.75 12.18
N GLY A 58 -17.47 -25.51 12.35
CA GLY A 58 -18.89 -25.15 12.40
C GLY A 58 -19.66 -25.55 11.12
N ILE A 59 -19.08 -25.30 9.95
CA ILE A 59 -19.63 -25.70 8.65
C ILE A 59 -19.79 -27.23 8.59
N PHE A 60 -18.74 -28.00 8.86
CA PHE A 60 -18.81 -29.46 8.81
C PHE A 60 -19.80 -30.04 9.83
N TRP A 61 -19.81 -29.50 11.04
CA TRP A 61 -20.72 -29.97 12.09
C TRP A 61 -22.19 -29.74 11.71
N GLN A 62 -22.52 -28.57 11.16
CA GLN A 62 -23.89 -28.26 10.75
C GLN A 62 -24.29 -28.96 9.44
N LEU A 63 -23.34 -29.23 8.53
CA LEU A 63 -23.56 -30.09 7.37
C LEU A 63 -23.94 -31.50 7.80
N LYS A 64 -23.23 -32.08 8.78
CA LYS A 64 -23.56 -33.40 9.35
C LYS A 64 -24.96 -33.41 10.00
N LYS A 65 -25.34 -32.32 10.67
CA LYS A 65 -26.69 -32.11 11.22
C LYS A 65 -27.75 -31.77 10.16
N LYS A 66 -27.38 -31.68 8.88
CA LYS A 66 -28.23 -31.28 7.75
C LYS A 66 -28.93 -29.92 7.97
N ASN A 67 -28.34 -29.04 8.77
CA ASN A 67 -28.89 -27.72 9.08
C ASN A 67 -28.28 -26.63 8.17
N LEU A 68 -28.76 -26.58 6.93
CA LEU A 68 -28.22 -25.68 5.90
C LEU A 68 -28.37 -24.18 6.26
N LYS A 69 -29.36 -23.80 7.07
CA LYS A 69 -29.49 -22.40 7.54
C LYS A 69 -28.28 -22.00 8.38
N LYS A 70 -27.86 -22.87 9.31
CA LYS A 70 -26.68 -22.60 10.15
C LYS A 70 -25.39 -22.70 9.35
N VAL A 71 -25.30 -23.62 8.39
CA VAL A 71 -24.16 -23.69 7.47
C VAL A 71 -23.98 -22.35 6.74
N PHE A 72 -25.07 -21.82 6.18
CA PHE A 72 -25.05 -20.52 5.51
C PHE A 72 -24.54 -19.39 6.44
N TYR A 73 -25.01 -19.34 7.68
CA TYR A 73 -24.52 -18.33 8.64
C TYR A 73 -23.01 -18.47 8.93
N PHE A 74 -22.52 -19.69 9.14
CA PHE A 74 -21.07 -19.90 9.30
C PHE A 74 -20.29 -19.50 8.05
N THR A 75 -20.83 -19.73 6.85
CA THR A 75 -20.21 -19.30 5.60
C THR A 75 -20.16 -17.77 5.48
N VAL A 76 -21.21 -17.05 5.88
CA VAL A 76 -21.21 -15.58 5.92
C VAL A 76 -20.16 -15.06 6.91
N VAL A 77 -20.12 -15.63 8.12
CA VAL A 77 -19.12 -15.26 9.13
C VAL A 77 -17.70 -15.56 8.64
N PHE A 78 -17.49 -16.68 7.94
CA PHE A 78 -16.22 -17.01 7.30
C PHE A 78 -15.79 -15.92 6.31
N TYR A 79 -16.67 -15.49 5.40
CA TYR A 79 -16.33 -14.45 4.42
C TYR A 79 -16.00 -13.10 5.09
N ILE A 80 -16.79 -12.67 6.06
CA ILE A 80 -16.53 -11.42 6.81
C ILE A 80 -15.18 -11.52 7.53
N SER A 81 -14.93 -12.63 8.22
CA SER A 81 -13.69 -12.85 8.96
C SER A 81 -12.48 -12.93 8.03
N ALA A 82 -12.62 -13.56 6.87
CA ALA A 82 -11.56 -13.64 5.86
C ALA A 82 -11.19 -12.23 5.37
N VAL A 83 -12.17 -11.41 5.01
CA VAL A 83 -11.92 -10.02 4.58
C VAL A 83 -11.30 -9.19 5.71
N ALA A 84 -11.89 -9.24 6.90
CA ALA A 84 -11.46 -8.41 8.03
C ALA A 84 -10.10 -8.80 8.62
N LEU A 85 -9.72 -10.09 8.56
CA LEU A 85 -8.51 -10.59 9.21
C LEU A 85 -7.40 -10.94 8.22
N ILE A 86 -7.71 -11.42 7.02
CA ILE A 86 -6.67 -11.81 6.03
C ILE A 86 -6.12 -10.59 5.30
N ILE A 87 -6.96 -9.59 4.96
CA ILE A 87 -6.48 -8.40 4.25
C ILE A 87 -5.42 -7.65 5.07
N PRO A 88 -5.62 -7.36 6.37
CA PRO A 88 -4.60 -6.68 7.18
C PRO A 88 -3.35 -7.52 7.45
N LEU A 89 -3.37 -8.83 7.18
CA LEU A 89 -2.17 -9.69 7.33
C LEU A 89 -1.17 -9.52 6.19
N ASN A 90 -1.64 -9.16 4.99
CA ASN A 90 -0.74 -8.72 3.95
C ASN A 90 -0.45 -7.25 4.20
N ASN A 91 0.80 -6.91 4.50
CA ASN A 91 1.31 -5.55 4.54
C ASN A 91 1.31 -4.90 3.14
N PHE A 92 0.18 -4.89 2.45
CA PHE A 92 0.04 -4.10 1.22
C PHE A 92 0.16 -2.59 1.50
N GLU A 93 0.07 -2.18 2.77
CA GLU A 93 0.07 -0.80 3.21
C GLU A 93 1.21 -0.43 4.17
N SER A 94 2.26 -1.25 4.32
CA SER A 94 3.46 -0.70 5.00
C SER A 94 4.02 0.38 4.09
N LYS A 95 3.75 1.64 4.46
CA LYS A 95 4.27 2.79 3.74
C LYS A 95 5.78 2.62 3.63
N THR A 96 6.33 2.82 2.44
CA THR A 96 7.80 2.87 2.32
C THR A 96 8.30 4.08 3.12
N GLU A 97 9.54 4.05 3.60
CA GLU A 97 10.14 5.21 4.29
C GLU A 97 10.02 6.49 3.43
N GLY A 98 10.09 6.37 2.11
CA GLY A 98 9.84 7.45 1.16
C GLY A 98 8.39 7.98 1.16
N GLN A 99 7.40 7.11 1.38
CA GLN A 99 5.98 7.51 1.46
C GLN A 99 5.67 8.25 2.77
N GLU A 100 6.21 7.78 3.90
CA GLU A 100 6.04 8.47 5.20
C GLU A 100 6.73 9.83 5.20
N SER A 101 7.99 9.87 4.76
CA SER A 101 8.77 11.10 4.72
C SER A 101 8.17 12.14 3.76
N LEU A 102 7.65 11.73 2.60
CA LEU A 102 6.97 12.63 1.66
C LEU A 102 5.68 13.20 2.26
N SER A 103 4.93 12.40 3.04
CA SER A 103 3.70 12.88 3.68
C SER A 103 3.92 13.97 4.73
N ASN A 104 5.11 14.01 5.33
CA ASN A 104 5.48 15.04 6.29
C ASN A 104 6.11 16.28 5.63
N LEU A 105 6.60 16.16 4.39
CA LEU A 105 7.36 17.21 3.70
C LEU A 105 6.62 18.55 3.63
N LYS A 106 5.32 18.53 3.31
CA LYS A 106 4.52 19.77 3.25
C LYS A 106 4.48 20.49 4.60
N SER A 107 4.21 19.74 5.67
CA SER A 107 4.12 20.31 7.03
C SER A 107 5.47 20.85 7.51
N GLN A 108 6.56 20.15 7.19
CA GLN A 108 7.93 20.59 7.50
C GLN A 108 8.29 21.85 6.73
N ALA A 109 8.01 21.89 5.42
CA ALA A 109 8.25 23.05 4.58
C ALA A 109 7.50 24.30 5.07
N LEU A 110 6.22 24.15 5.45
CA LEU A 110 5.42 25.22 6.03
C LEU A 110 5.98 25.71 7.38
N ALA A 111 6.37 24.79 8.26
CA ALA A 111 6.98 25.13 9.55
C ALA A 111 8.32 25.87 9.37
N GLU A 112 9.06 25.53 8.33
CA GLU A 112 10.32 26.17 7.96
C GLU A 112 10.14 27.41 7.05
N GLY A 113 8.91 27.75 6.66
CA GLY A 113 8.61 28.95 5.89
C GLY A 113 9.07 28.91 4.43
N TYR A 114 9.00 27.76 3.77
CA TYR A 114 9.23 27.63 2.34
C TYR A 114 8.18 26.77 1.64
N GLU A 115 8.04 26.95 0.34
CA GLU A 115 7.15 26.16 -0.51
C GLU A 115 7.93 25.10 -1.29
N VAL A 116 7.25 24.00 -1.62
CA VAL A 116 7.83 22.89 -2.40
C VAL A 116 7.24 22.91 -3.79
N TYR A 117 8.12 22.87 -4.79
CA TYR A 117 7.78 22.86 -6.20
C TYR A 117 8.25 21.57 -6.86
N ALA A 118 7.58 21.16 -7.93
CA ALA A 118 7.99 20.06 -8.79
C ALA A 118 8.61 20.60 -10.07
N LEU A 119 9.82 20.15 -10.44
CA LEU A 119 10.34 20.35 -11.79
C LEU A 119 9.66 19.31 -12.69
N GLU A 120 8.97 19.78 -13.72
CA GLU A 120 8.07 18.96 -14.56
C GLU A 120 6.89 18.35 -13.78
N THR A 121 6.20 17.38 -14.39
CA THR A 121 5.05 16.69 -13.80
C THR A 121 5.51 15.54 -12.91
N VAL A 122 5.14 15.59 -11.62
CA VAL A 122 5.29 14.47 -10.69
C VAL A 122 4.19 13.44 -10.91
N SER A 123 4.46 12.19 -10.51
CA SER A 123 3.48 11.12 -10.66
C SER A 123 2.26 11.36 -9.75
N PRO A 124 1.06 10.86 -10.11
CA PRO A 124 -0.12 11.00 -9.27
C PRO A 124 0.13 10.47 -7.85
N GLU A 125 0.87 9.36 -7.71
CA GLU A 125 1.22 8.77 -6.42
C GLU A 125 1.99 9.75 -5.51
N PHE A 126 2.89 10.57 -6.08
CA PHE A 126 3.57 11.64 -5.32
C PHE A 126 2.61 12.69 -4.78
N ILE A 127 1.65 13.12 -5.60
CA ILE A 127 0.64 14.11 -5.21
C ILE A 127 -0.23 13.55 -4.08
N TRP A 128 -0.62 12.27 -4.18
CA TRP A 128 -1.38 11.58 -3.14
C TRP A 128 -0.66 11.58 -1.79
N TYR A 129 0.62 11.16 -1.76
CA TYR A 129 1.37 11.10 -0.51
C TYR A 129 1.76 12.48 0.03
N PHE A 130 2.04 13.46 -0.82
CA PHE A 130 2.29 14.85 -0.40
C PHE A 130 1.06 15.50 0.24
N GLY A 131 -0.14 15.02 -0.09
CA GLY A 131 -1.40 15.43 0.53
C GLY A 131 -1.99 16.74 -0.01
N ASP A 132 -1.43 17.29 -1.09
CA ASP A 132 -1.95 18.47 -1.79
C ASP A 132 -1.36 18.57 -3.21
N LYS A 133 -1.87 19.50 -4.01
CA LYS A 133 -1.28 19.87 -5.28
C LYS A 133 0.13 20.42 -5.06
N ILE A 134 1.11 19.81 -5.72
CA ILE A 134 2.48 20.34 -5.81
C ILE A 134 2.53 21.28 -7.02
N PRO A 135 2.84 22.58 -6.84
CA PRO A 135 3.01 23.50 -7.95
C PRO A 135 4.14 23.03 -8.89
N SER A 136 3.82 22.88 -10.18
CA SER A 136 4.80 22.44 -11.18
C SER A 136 5.47 23.63 -11.85
N ILE A 137 6.79 23.52 -12.02
CA ILE A 137 7.64 24.44 -12.76
C ILE A 137 8.01 23.73 -14.06
N SER A 138 7.44 24.20 -15.18
CA SER A 138 7.67 23.61 -16.51
C SER A 138 9.03 23.98 -17.09
N THR A 139 9.57 25.15 -16.74
CA THR A 139 10.91 25.59 -17.14
C THR A 139 11.62 26.28 -15.99
N LEU A 140 12.95 26.11 -15.91
CA LEU A 140 13.81 26.84 -14.96
C LEU A 140 13.68 28.36 -15.09
N ASP A 141 13.20 28.87 -16.23
CA ASP A 141 12.90 30.28 -16.43
C ASP A 141 11.77 30.79 -15.53
N SER A 142 10.82 29.94 -15.15
CA SER A 142 9.75 30.27 -14.19
C SER A 142 10.31 30.65 -12.81
N ILE A 143 11.49 30.11 -12.47
CA ILE A 143 12.18 30.37 -11.19
C ILE A 143 12.76 31.79 -11.15
N LYS A 144 12.92 32.45 -12.30
CA LYS A 144 13.45 33.83 -12.35
C LYS A 144 12.58 34.82 -11.57
N ASN A 145 11.28 34.54 -11.46
CA ASN A 145 10.31 35.39 -10.76
C ASN A 145 10.05 34.96 -9.31
N TYR A 146 10.82 34.00 -8.78
CA TYR A 146 10.70 33.60 -7.39
C TYR A 146 11.16 34.72 -6.45
N THR A 147 10.25 35.22 -5.62
CA THR A 147 10.47 36.36 -4.71
C THR A 147 10.90 35.94 -3.30
N GLY A 148 10.74 34.67 -2.94
CA GLY A 148 11.14 34.14 -1.64
C GLY A 148 12.65 34.00 -1.48
N SER A 149 13.09 33.75 -0.25
CA SER A 149 14.51 33.53 0.08
C SER A 149 14.97 32.10 -0.21
N ARG A 150 14.10 31.11 -0.02
CA ARG A 150 14.38 29.69 -0.27
C ARG A 150 13.14 28.89 -0.64
N PHE A 151 13.31 27.84 -1.44
CA PHE A 151 12.24 26.91 -1.80
C PHE A 151 12.76 25.49 -1.99
N GLY A 152 11.88 24.52 -1.81
CA GLY A 152 12.16 23.12 -2.08
C GLY A 152 11.85 22.77 -3.53
N LEU A 153 12.68 21.94 -4.15
CA LEU A 153 12.49 21.44 -5.52
C LEU A 153 12.54 19.91 -5.54
N LEU A 154 11.41 19.31 -5.91
CA LEU A 154 11.29 17.90 -6.27
C LEU A 154 11.57 17.74 -7.76
N SER A 155 12.54 16.92 -8.11
CA SER A 155 12.81 16.62 -9.51
C SER A 155 13.37 15.23 -9.70
N LYS A 156 13.32 14.73 -10.94
CA LYS A 156 14.29 13.70 -11.37
C LYS A 156 15.71 14.21 -11.18
N THR A 157 16.70 13.33 -11.32
CA THR A 157 18.11 13.74 -11.23
C THR A 157 18.37 14.90 -12.18
N LEU A 158 18.70 16.07 -11.61
CA LEU A 158 19.01 17.26 -12.40
C LEU A 158 20.22 16.98 -13.30
N SER A 159 20.09 17.32 -14.58
CA SER A 159 21.20 17.28 -15.54
C SER A 159 22.30 18.29 -15.16
N ALA A 160 23.50 18.08 -15.69
CA ALA A 160 24.62 19.00 -15.47
C ALA A 160 24.29 20.44 -15.90
N GLN A 161 23.51 20.60 -16.98
CA GLN A 161 23.08 21.89 -17.47
C GLN A 161 22.10 22.57 -16.51
N GLU A 162 21.08 21.86 -16.03
CA GLU A 162 20.10 22.39 -15.08
C GLU A 162 20.74 22.79 -13.75
N ARG A 163 21.65 21.96 -13.24
CA ARG A 163 22.44 22.28 -12.04
C ARG A 163 23.27 23.55 -12.23
N SER A 164 23.95 23.68 -13.37
CA SER A 164 24.74 24.86 -13.71
C SER A 164 23.90 26.13 -13.83
N LEU A 165 22.68 26.02 -14.37
CA LEU A 165 21.75 27.15 -14.47
C LEU A 165 21.23 27.59 -13.10
N LEU A 166 20.83 26.64 -12.25
CA LEU A 166 20.34 26.92 -10.91
C LEU A 166 21.45 27.48 -10.00
N SER A 167 22.66 26.91 -10.07
CA SER A 167 23.79 27.32 -9.24
C SER A 167 24.29 28.75 -9.49
N LYS A 168 23.93 29.35 -10.63
CA LYS A 168 24.21 30.77 -10.91
C LYS A 168 23.46 31.72 -9.99
N LYS A 169 22.25 31.36 -9.53
CA LYS A 169 21.38 32.22 -8.70
C LYS A 169 21.12 31.69 -7.30
N PHE A 170 21.24 30.38 -7.12
CA PHE A 170 20.90 29.71 -5.88
C PHE A 170 22.07 28.83 -5.41
N THR A 171 22.15 28.65 -4.10
CA THR A 171 22.88 27.55 -3.48
C THR A 171 21.97 26.32 -3.52
N LEU A 172 22.52 25.18 -3.97
CA LEU A 172 21.79 23.93 -4.14
C LEU A 172 22.21 22.93 -3.06
N ASP A 173 21.33 22.65 -2.12
CA ASP A 173 21.55 21.63 -1.09
C ASP A 173 20.74 20.38 -1.42
N SER A 174 21.42 19.25 -1.61
CA SER A 174 20.76 17.96 -1.88
C SER A 174 20.37 17.31 -0.55
N ILE A 175 19.11 17.46 -0.16
CA ILE A 175 18.62 17.02 1.15
C ILE A 175 18.37 15.51 1.17
N GLY A 176 17.84 14.94 0.08
CA GLY A 176 17.55 13.52 0.04
C GLY A 176 16.82 13.04 -1.21
N VAL A 177 16.36 11.79 -1.15
CA VAL A 177 15.62 11.14 -2.22
C VAL A 177 14.33 10.56 -1.64
N TYR A 178 13.20 10.93 -2.24
CA TYR A 178 11.91 10.32 -1.96
C TYR A 178 11.66 9.21 -2.96
N ASP A 179 11.55 7.98 -2.46
CA ASP A 179 11.34 6.78 -3.26
C ASP A 179 10.07 6.05 -2.80
N LEU A 180 9.05 6.09 -3.65
CA LEU A 180 7.74 5.49 -3.37
C LEU A 180 7.65 4.04 -3.84
N ASN A 181 8.74 3.47 -4.35
CA ASN A 181 8.75 2.07 -4.77
C ASN A 181 8.73 1.13 -3.56
N HIS A 182 7.88 0.10 -3.63
CA HIS A 182 7.84 -1.00 -2.65
C HIS A 182 8.97 -2.03 -2.85
N ARG A 183 9.77 -1.86 -3.92
CA ARG A 183 10.89 -2.74 -4.27
C ARG A 183 12.19 -1.95 -4.26
N ALA A 184 13.26 -2.60 -3.84
CA ALA A 184 14.61 -2.04 -3.85
C ALA A 184 15.02 -1.55 -5.26
N PRO A 185 15.90 -0.55 -5.37
CA PRO A 185 16.35 0.02 -6.65
C PRO A 185 16.90 -1.00 -7.65
N GLU A 186 17.50 -2.09 -7.18
CA GLU A 186 18.12 -3.13 -7.99
C GLU A 186 17.12 -4.18 -8.50
N ALA A 187 15.89 -4.19 -7.97
CA ALA A 187 14.90 -5.21 -8.28
C ALA A 187 14.15 -4.94 -9.59
N SER A 188 13.85 -6.00 -10.34
CA SER A 188 12.96 -5.92 -11.50
C SER A 188 11.58 -5.41 -11.06
N GLY A 189 11.12 -4.31 -11.68
CA GLY A 189 9.87 -3.63 -11.33
C GLY A 189 10.02 -2.35 -10.51
N HIS A 190 11.25 -1.95 -10.15
CA HIS A 190 11.51 -0.60 -9.63
C HIS A 190 11.26 0.45 -10.74
N ARG A 191 10.47 1.49 -10.43
CA ARG A 191 10.03 2.49 -11.40
C ARG A 191 10.67 3.83 -11.11
N SER A 192 11.47 4.31 -12.06
CA SER A 192 12.14 5.62 -11.97
C SER A 192 11.17 6.80 -11.81
N ARG A 193 9.95 6.70 -12.34
CA ARG A 193 8.91 7.74 -12.18
C ARG A 193 8.42 7.93 -10.73
N LEU A 194 8.66 6.94 -9.85
CA LEU A 194 8.27 6.95 -8.44
C LEU A 194 9.43 7.36 -7.52
N ARG A 195 10.51 7.91 -8.08
CA ARG A 195 11.69 8.35 -7.35
C ARG A 195 12.03 9.80 -7.74
N ASN A 196 12.07 10.69 -6.77
CA ASN A 196 12.47 12.09 -6.96
C ASN A 196 13.53 12.48 -5.95
N ASN A 197 14.50 13.26 -6.40
CA ASN A 197 15.45 13.93 -5.52
C ASN A 197 14.80 15.21 -4.98
N PHE A 198 15.16 15.56 -3.76
CA PHE A 198 14.74 16.79 -3.11
C PHE A 198 15.94 17.70 -2.89
N TYR A 199 15.84 18.90 -3.46
CA TYR A 199 16.84 19.95 -3.35
C TYR A 199 16.24 21.12 -2.58
N LEU A 200 16.98 21.68 -1.63
CA LEU A 200 16.66 22.98 -1.04
C LEU A 200 17.47 24.05 -1.76
N LEU A 201 16.79 25.01 -2.37
CA LEU A 201 17.42 26.10 -3.09
C LEU A 201 17.31 27.36 -2.27
N THR A 202 18.46 27.94 -1.94
CA THR A 202 18.54 29.21 -1.19
C THR A 202 19.15 30.28 -2.08
N LYS A 203 18.52 31.44 -2.17
CA LYS A 203 19.00 32.55 -3.00
C LYS A 203 20.37 33.04 -2.49
N LYS A 204 21.29 33.30 -3.42
CA LYS A 204 22.60 33.90 -3.13
C LYS A 204 22.50 35.41 -2.90
#